data_AF-A0A535UJB7-F1
#
_entry.id   AF-A0A535UJB7-F1
#
_cell.length_a   1.000
_cell.length_b   1.000
_cell.length_c   1.000
_cell.angle_alpha   90.00
_cell.angle_beta   90.00
_cell.angle_gamma   90.00
#
_symmetry.space_group_name_H-M   'P 1'
#
loop_
_entity.id
_entity.type
_entity.pdbx_description
1 polymer ?
#
loop_
_entity_poly.entity_id
_entity_poly.type
_entity_poly.pdbx_seq_one_letter_code
_entity_poly.pdbx_strand_id
1 'polypeptide(L)'
;GSSAAPYINSLANANVLATNWFGVSHPSLPNYLAFDSGSTQGVTTDCTTCGPFGGADLGGQLSAAGISWKAYEESMPSACYTGGSSGEYAKKHNPFVYFSDVLNNGCSSHVVPFSQFATDMANGTLPTFIFVTPNLLDDMHDGTVQQGDAWLKANIDPLLHNPWFTSNAAGADLIVTMDEHEADNTNGGGHVPAVVVSSSGRRLT
;
A
#
# COMPACT_ATOMS: atom_id res chain seq x y z
N GLY A 1 7.94 3.32 -19.81
CA GLY A 1 7.51 4.01 -18.58
C GLY A 1 7.17 5.45 -18.88
N SER A 2 6.52 6.16 -17.95
CA SER A 2 6.09 7.55 -18.12
C SER A 2 7.25 8.52 -17.90
N SER A 3 7.45 9.53 -18.76
CA SER A 3 8.46 10.56 -18.52
C SER A 3 8.19 11.41 -17.27
N ALA A 4 6.96 11.36 -16.77
CA ALA A 4 6.52 11.98 -15.53
C ALA A 4 6.97 11.22 -14.26
N ALA A 5 7.37 9.95 -14.38
CA ALA A 5 7.74 9.09 -13.25
C ALA A 5 9.20 8.60 -13.36
N PRO A 6 10.20 9.51 -13.36
CA PRO A 6 11.60 9.13 -13.55
C PRO A 6 12.13 8.19 -12.45
N TYR A 7 11.66 8.28 -11.21
CA TYR A 7 12.10 7.40 -10.12
C TYR A 7 11.51 5.99 -10.27
N ILE A 8 10.20 5.84 -10.51
CA ILE A 8 9.60 4.52 -10.79
C ILE A 8 10.25 3.87 -12.00
N ASN A 9 10.53 4.63 -13.07
CA ASN A 9 11.25 4.13 -14.23
C ASN A 9 12.66 3.63 -13.88
N SER A 10 13.37 4.31 -12.97
CA SER A 10 14.71 3.89 -12.55
C SER A 10 14.64 2.59 -11.74
N LEU A 11 13.66 2.45 -10.84
CA LEU A 11 13.40 1.21 -10.11
C LEU A 11 13.08 0.07 -11.08
N ALA A 12 12.20 0.27 -12.06
CA ALA A 12 11.83 -0.73 -13.05
C ALA A 12 13.03 -1.18 -13.90
N ASN A 13 13.92 -0.26 -14.27
CA ASN A 13 15.11 -0.58 -15.06
C ASN A 13 16.18 -1.34 -14.25
N ALA A 14 16.25 -1.11 -12.94
CA ALA A 14 17.25 -1.74 -12.08
C ALA A 14 16.80 -3.10 -11.50
N ASN A 15 15.49 -3.32 -11.41
CA ASN A 15 14.88 -4.43 -10.67
C ASN A 15 13.88 -5.23 -11.55
N VAL A 16 12.95 -5.95 -10.92
CA VAL A 16 11.97 -6.79 -11.63
C VAL A 16 10.73 -5.94 -11.95
N LEU A 17 10.38 -5.88 -13.23
CA LEU A 17 9.11 -5.31 -13.71
C LEU A 17 8.14 -6.45 -14.02
N ALA A 18 7.03 -6.52 -13.29
CA ALA A 18 5.94 -7.43 -13.64
C ALA A 18 5.15 -6.83 -14.81
N THR A 19 5.33 -7.41 -16.00
CA THR A 19 4.75 -6.88 -17.26
C THR A 19 3.30 -7.29 -17.48
N ASN A 20 2.71 -8.10 -16.60
CA ASN A 20 1.35 -8.63 -16.74
C ASN A 20 0.60 -8.56 -15.40
N TRP A 21 0.54 -7.36 -14.80
CA TRP A 21 -0.14 -7.06 -13.54
C TRP A 21 -1.39 -6.22 -13.81
N PHE A 22 -2.52 -6.56 -13.19
CA PHE A 22 -3.80 -5.90 -13.42
C PHE A 22 -4.52 -5.60 -12.11
N GLY A 23 -5.26 -4.49 -12.09
CA GLY A 23 -6.28 -4.24 -11.08
C GLY A 23 -7.43 -5.25 -11.21
N VAL A 24 -8.11 -5.52 -10.10
CA VAL A 24 -9.21 -6.50 -9.99
C VAL A 24 -10.54 -5.89 -10.45
N SER A 25 -10.74 -4.59 -10.25
CA SER A 25 -12.00 -3.89 -10.50
C SER A 25 -11.76 -2.39 -10.70
N HIS A 26 -12.83 -1.66 -11.01
CA HIS A 26 -12.88 -0.21 -10.91
C HIS A 26 -14.16 0.19 -10.14
N PRO A 27 -14.15 1.17 -9.20
CA PRO A 27 -13.05 2.08 -8.82
C PRO A 27 -12.08 1.49 -7.75
N SER A 28 -11.22 2.34 -7.17
CA SER A 28 -10.17 2.05 -6.18
C SER A 28 -10.53 1.07 -5.07
N LEU A 29 -11.55 1.36 -4.26
CA LEU A 29 -11.82 0.62 -3.02
C LEU A 29 -11.96 -0.90 -3.22
N PRO A 30 -12.74 -1.40 -4.21
CA PRO A 30 -12.75 -2.82 -4.57
C PRO A 30 -11.38 -3.49 -4.70
N ASN A 31 -10.37 -2.81 -5.26
CA ASN A 31 -9.01 -3.34 -5.41
C ASN A 31 -8.29 -3.45 -4.07
N TYR A 32 -8.40 -2.42 -3.21
CA TYR A 32 -7.85 -2.46 -1.85
C TYR A 32 -8.49 -3.58 -1.01
N LEU A 33 -9.81 -3.77 -1.09
CA LEU A 33 -10.49 -4.87 -0.41
C LEU A 33 -10.04 -6.24 -0.95
N ALA A 34 -9.84 -6.35 -2.27
CA ALA A 34 -9.34 -7.56 -2.89
C ALA A 34 -7.90 -7.88 -2.49
N PHE A 35 -7.05 -6.88 -2.31
CA PHE A 35 -5.70 -7.06 -1.77
C PHE A 35 -5.75 -7.61 -0.34
N ASP A 36 -6.55 -7.01 0.54
CA ASP A 36 -6.58 -7.35 1.95
C ASP A 36 -7.31 -8.68 2.23
N SER A 37 -8.36 -9.00 1.48
CA SER A 37 -9.22 -10.16 1.79
C SER A 37 -9.30 -11.23 0.68
N GLY A 38 -8.66 -11.00 -0.47
CA GLY A 38 -8.81 -11.86 -1.65
C GLY A 38 -10.17 -11.74 -2.35
N SER A 39 -11.00 -10.75 -1.98
CA SER A 39 -12.33 -10.50 -2.54
C SER A 39 -12.70 -9.02 -2.50
N THR A 40 -13.48 -8.53 -3.46
CA THR A 40 -14.02 -7.15 -3.43
C THR A 40 -15.10 -6.96 -2.37
N GLN A 41 -15.48 -8.02 -1.63
CA GLN A 41 -16.60 -8.04 -0.69
C GLN A 41 -17.96 -7.67 -1.34
N GLY A 42 -18.06 -7.80 -2.67
CA GLY A 42 -19.22 -7.37 -3.44
C GLY A 42 -19.35 -5.85 -3.58
N VAL A 43 -18.35 -5.10 -3.15
CA VAL A 43 -18.29 -3.64 -3.31
C VAL A 43 -17.92 -3.31 -4.76
N THR A 44 -18.61 -2.32 -5.33
CA THR A 44 -18.40 -1.83 -6.70
C THR A 44 -18.25 -0.31 -6.77
N THR A 45 -18.06 0.36 -5.62
CA THR A 45 -17.93 1.82 -5.51
C THR A 45 -16.96 2.18 -4.39
N ASP A 46 -16.50 3.43 -4.36
CA ASP A 46 -15.72 4.00 -3.26
C ASP A 46 -16.60 4.37 -2.05
N CYS A 47 -17.25 3.36 -1.45
CA CYS A 47 -18.09 3.55 -0.28
C CYS A 47 -17.27 3.82 0.98
N THR A 48 -17.67 4.80 1.80
CA THR A 48 -17.01 5.08 3.09
C THR A 48 -17.73 4.44 4.28
N THR A 49 -18.97 4.00 4.06
CA THR A 49 -19.89 3.46 5.08
C THR A 49 -20.17 1.96 4.93
N CYS A 50 -19.59 1.32 3.91
CA CYS A 50 -19.67 -0.13 3.77
C CYS A 50 -18.80 -0.83 4.83
N GLY A 51 -19.18 -2.06 5.16
CA GLY A 51 -18.61 -2.80 6.26
C GLY A 51 -19.04 -2.27 7.65
N PRO A 52 -18.31 -2.64 8.73
CA PRO A 52 -17.16 -3.52 8.67
C PRO A 52 -17.56 -4.93 8.20
N PHE A 53 -16.80 -5.48 7.26
CA PHE A 53 -16.97 -6.83 6.78
C PHE A 53 -16.48 -7.82 7.85
N GLY A 54 -17.23 -8.90 8.02
CA GLY A 54 -16.78 -10.05 8.81
C GLY A 54 -15.97 -11.02 7.95
N GLY A 55 -15.13 -11.83 8.59
CA GLY A 55 -14.23 -12.78 7.91
C GLY A 55 -12.77 -12.44 8.15
N ALA A 56 -11.88 -13.32 7.67
CA ALA A 56 -10.44 -13.12 7.75
C ALA A 56 -9.98 -12.16 6.65
N ASP A 57 -9.23 -11.13 7.05
CA ASP A 57 -8.45 -10.25 6.19
C ASP A 57 -6.95 -10.52 6.39
N LEU A 58 -6.08 -9.85 5.65
CA LEU A 58 -4.63 -10.05 5.74
C LEU A 58 -4.13 -9.54 7.09
N GLY A 59 -4.63 -8.39 7.55
CA GLY A 59 -4.29 -7.82 8.84
C GLY A 59 -4.59 -8.78 10.01
N GLY A 60 -5.80 -9.34 10.04
CA GLY A 60 -6.22 -10.34 11.03
C GLY A 60 -5.37 -11.61 10.98
N GLN A 61 -5.07 -12.12 9.78
CA GLN A 61 -4.21 -13.29 9.61
C GLN A 61 -2.76 -13.06 10.09
N LEU A 62 -2.18 -11.89 9.81
CA LEU A 62 -0.86 -11.50 10.29
C LEU A 62 -0.84 -11.42 11.82
N SER A 63 -1.84 -10.78 12.42
CA SER A 63 -2.00 -10.70 13.88
C SER A 63 -2.14 -12.08 14.52
N ALA A 64 -2.98 -12.95 13.96
CA ALA A 64 -3.17 -14.32 14.46
C ALA A 64 -1.89 -15.16 14.36
N ALA A 65 -1.06 -14.92 13.34
CA ALA A 65 0.24 -15.57 13.16
C ALA A 65 1.36 -14.97 14.01
N GLY A 66 1.12 -13.87 14.75
CA GLY A 66 2.14 -13.15 15.49
C GLY A 66 3.18 -12.47 14.60
N ILE A 67 2.85 -12.21 13.33
CA ILE A 67 3.70 -11.47 12.39
C ILE A 67 3.43 -9.99 12.61
N SER A 68 4.46 -9.22 12.96
CA SER A 68 4.29 -7.77 13.15
C SER A 68 3.97 -7.11 11.83
N TRP A 69 2.96 -6.25 11.84
CA TRP A 69 2.50 -5.54 10.65
C TRP A 69 2.00 -4.15 10.99
N LYS A 70 2.15 -3.22 10.04
CA LYS A 70 1.49 -1.91 10.08
C LYS A 70 1.08 -1.44 8.69
N ALA A 71 -0.04 -0.73 8.65
CA ALA A 71 -0.45 0.11 7.54
C ALA A 71 -0.17 1.57 7.91
N TYR A 72 0.61 2.26 7.08
CA TYR A 72 1.03 3.64 7.26
C TYR A 72 0.32 4.51 6.22
N GLU A 73 -0.66 5.27 6.69
CA GLU A 73 -1.57 6.01 5.83
C GLU A 73 -1.24 7.49 5.90
N GLU A 74 -0.90 8.09 4.76
CA GLU A 74 -0.53 9.51 4.73
C GLU A 74 -1.73 10.41 5.04
N SER A 75 -1.47 11.49 5.78
CA SER A 75 -2.48 12.45 6.24
C SER A 75 -3.58 11.87 7.14
N MET A 76 -3.48 10.59 7.53
CA MET A 76 -4.42 9.97 8.49
C MET A 76 -4.38 10.74 9.82
N PRO A 77 -5.51 11.23 10.34
CA PRO A 77 -5.51 12.21 11.44
C PRO A 77 -5.18 11.58 12.79
N SER A 78 -5.46 10.29 12.97
CA SER A 78 -5.13 9.52 14.15
C SER A 78 -5.10 8.03 13.81
N ALA A 79 -4.37 7.24 14.60
CA ALA A 79 -4.39 5.78 14.46
C ALA A 79 -5.82 5.24 14.55
N CYS A 80 -6.13 4.24 13.72
CA CYS A 80 -7.47 3.66 13.57
C CYS A 80 -8.62 4.67 13.29
N TYR A 81 -8.33 5.79 12.62
CA TYR A 81 -9.38 6.65 12.08
C TYR A 81 -10.28 5.92 11.07
N THR A 82 -11.57 5.83 11.37
CA THR A 82 -12.59 5.10 10.58
C THR A 82 -13.55 6.01 9.80
N GLY A 83 -13.38 7.33 9.90
CA GLY A 83 -14.14 8.31 9.11
C GLY A 83 -13.76 8.24 7.63
N GLY A 84 -14.65 8.73 6.76
CA GLY A 84 -14.50 8.59 5.31
C GLY A 84 -13.32 9.36 4.70
N SER A 85 -13.00 10.54 5.23
CA SER A 85 -11.85 11.35 4.81
C SER A 85 -11.46 12.38 5.89
N SER A 86 -10.24 12.90 5.81
CA SER A 86 -9.75 13.99 6.66
C SER A 86 -8.60 14.71 5.99
N GLY A 87 -8.82 15.94 5.50
CA GLY A 87 -7.87 16.57 4.58
C GLY A 87 -7.67 15.67 3.37
N GLU A 88 -6.41 15.35 3.06
CA GLU A 88 -6.06 14.50 1.91
C GLU A 88 -6.03 13.00 2.21
N TYR A 89 -6.36 12.59 3.43
CA TYR A 89 -6.59 11.18 3.74
C TYR A 89 -7.96 10.76 3.20
N ALA A 90 -8.00 9.64 2.47
CA ALA A 90 -9.21 9.01 1.97
C ALA A 90 -9.31 7.56 2.45
N LYS A 91 -10.36 7.24 3.22
CA LYS A 91 -10.56 5.89 3.77
C LYS A 91 -10.60 4.82 2.68
N LYS A 92 -11.06 5.15 1.46
CA LYS A 92 -11.15 4.21 0.34
C LYS A 92 -9.80 3.55 -0.02
N HIS A 93 -8.67 4.15 0.35
CA HIS A 93 -7.33 3.61 0.11
C HIS A 93 -6.74 2.85 1.32
N ASN A 94 -7.50 2.72 2.41
CA ASN A 94 -7.11 2.00 3.63
C ASN A 94 -8.06 0.81 3.86
N PRO A 95 -7.74 -0.39 3.34
CA PRO A 95 -8.66 -1.53 3.39
C PRO A 95 -8.85 -2.08 4.81
N PHE A 96 -7.82 -2.01 5.66
CA PHE A 96 -7.81 -2.65 6.97
C PHE A 96 -8.90 -2.11 7.92
N VAL A 97 -9.33 -0.85 7.76
CA VAL A 97 -10.42 -0.26 8.57
C VAL A 97 -11.83 -0.61 8.05
N TYR A 98 -11.94 -1.44 7.01
CA TYR A 98 -13.21 -2.04 6.57
C TYR A 98 -13.46 -3.43 7.16
N PHE A 99 -12.56 -4.02 7.92
CA PHE A 99 -12.73 -5.37 8.47
C PHE A 99 -12.89 -5.37 9.99
N SER A 100 -13.90 -6.09 10.47
CA SER A 100 -14.18 -6.19 11.90
C SER A 100 -13.06 -6.89 12.68
N ASP A 101 -12.28 -7.74 12.02
CA ASP A 101 -11.16 -8.46 12.63
C ASP A 101 -10.11 -7.45 13.13
N VAL A 102 -9.58 -6.62 12.23
CA VAL A 102 -8.64 -5.55 12.60
C VAL A 102 -9.25 -4.54 13.57
N LEU A 103 -10.46 -4.05 13.31
CA LEU A 103 -11.11 -3.04 14.17
C LEU A 103 -11.27 -3.50 15.63
N ASN A 104 -11.53 -4.79 15.84
CA ASN A 104 -11.70 -5.35 17.18
C ASN A 104 -10.38 -5.85 17.79
N ASN A 105 -9.33 -6.06 16.99
CA ASN A 105 -8.08 -6.67 17.41
C ASN A 105 -6.87 -5.73 17.24
N GLY A 106 -6.88 -4.60 17.94
CA GLY A 106 -5.69 -3.73 18.05
C GLY A 106 -5.45 -2.81 16.86
N CYS A 107 -6.49 -2.44 16.11
CA CYS A 107 -6.39 -1.53 14.97
C CYS A 107 -5.47 -0.30 15.20
N SER A 108 -5.53 0.36 16.36
CA SER A 108 -4.69 1.54 16.64
C SER A 108 -3.19 1.26 16.80
N SER A 109 -2.76 0.01 16.98
CA SER A 109 -1.35 -0.37 16.94
C SER A 109 -0.85 -0.75 15.54
N HIS A 110 -1.77 -1.03 14.61
CA HIS A 110 -1.46 -1.53 13.28
C HIS A 110 -1.72 -0.50 12.17
N VAL A 111 -2.84 0.22 12.21
CA VAL A 111 -3.23 1.21 11.21
C VAL A 111 -2.96 2.60 11.76
N VAL A 112 -1.90 3.25 11.26
CA VAL A 112 -1.31 4.44 11.86
C VAL A 112 -1.03 5.54 10.83
N PRO A 113 -0.94 6.81 11.26
CA PRO A 113 -0.48 7.89 10.38
C PRO A 113 0.93 7.64 9.82
N PHE A 114 1.16 8.01 8.56
CA PHE A 114 2.44 7.81 7.88
C PHE A 114 3.64 8.44 8.60
N SER A 115 3.44 9.50 9.39
CA SER A 115 4.50 10.10 10.23
C SER A 115 5.15 9.11 11.21
N GLN A 116 4.46 8.01 11.57
CA GLN A 116 5.01 6.93 12.38
C GLN A 116 6.08 6.12 11.63
N PHE A 117 6.06 6.08 10.30
CA PHE A 117 6.99 5.29 9.48
C PHE A 117 8.45 5.73 9.70
N ALA A 118 8.71 7.03 9.63
CA ALA A 118 10.04 7.58 9.90
C ALA A 118 10.49 7.34 11.35
N THR A 119 9.56 7.38 12.30
CA THR A 119 9.83 7.09 13.72
C THR A 119 10.22 5.63 13.91
N ASP A 120 9.47 4.69 13.33
CA ASP A 120 9.76 3.26 13.42
C ASP A 120 11.07 2.91 12.71
N MET A 121 11.35 3.54 11.57
CA MET A 121 12.60 3.39 10.84
C MET A 121 13.81 3.87 11.65
N ALA A 122 13.70 5.03 12.29
CA ALA A 122 14.77 5.59 13.12
C ALA A 122 15.03 4.76 14.39
N ASN A 123 13.99 4.18 14.97
CA ASN A 123 14.07 3.37 16.18
C ASN A 123 14.44 1.89 15.90
N GLY A 124 14.50 1.47 14.64
CA GLY A 124 14.72 0.07 14.29
C GLY A 124 13.56 -0.86 14.67
N THR A 125 12.34 -0.33 14.67
CA THR A 125 11.10 -1.02 15.07
C THR A 125 10.11 -1.20 13.93
N LEU A 126 10.58 -1.14 12.68
CA LEU A 126 9.75 -1.45 11.51
C LEU A 126 9.18 -2.88 11.59
N PRO A 127 7.89 -3.09 11.28
CA PRO A 127 7.26 -4.40 11.34
C PRO A 127 7.74 -5.30 10.20
N THR A 128 7.40 -6.59 10.26
CA THR A 128 7.71 -7.55 9.17
C THR A 128 6.91 -7.25 7.90
N PHE A 129 5.63 -6.91 8.03
CA PHE A 129 4.78 -6.50 6.91
C PHE A 129 4.47 -5.00 6.99
N ILE A 130 4.69 -4.28 5.90
CA ILE A 130 4.50 -2.84 5.79
C ILE A 130 3.57 -2.59 4.60
N PHE A 131 2.45 -1.90 4.86
CA PHE A 131 1.60 -1.33 3.84
C PHE A 131 1.70 0.19 3.91
N VAL A 132 1.85 0.87 2.77
CA VAL A 132 1.94 2.34 2.72
C VAL A 132 1.01 2.83 1.64
N THR A 133 0.23 3.85 1.97
CA THR A 133 -0.65 4.55 1.03
C THR A 133 -0.34 6.04 1.04
N PRO A 134 0.03 6.64 -0.10
CA PRO A 134 0.08 8.09 -0.25
C PRO A 134 -1.30 8.74 -0.09
N ASN A 135 -1.32 10.03 0.21
CA ASN A 135 -2.55 10.83 0.27
C ASN A 135 -3.01 11.23 -1.14
N LEU A 136 -4.17 11.87 -1.27
CA LEU A 136 -4.73 12.29 -2.57
C LEU A 136 -3.82 13.22 -3.41
N LEU A 137 -2.87 13.94 -2.82
CA LEU A 137 -1.92 14.75 -3.60
C LEU A 137 -0.76 13.94 -4.18
N ASP A 138 -0.47 12.78 -3.60
CA ASP A 138 0.73 11.99 -3.86
C ASP A 138 0.40 10.58 -4.42
N ASP A 139 -0.88 10.23 -4.57
CA ASP A 139 -1.37 8.94 -5.08
C ASP A 139 -1.31 8.79 -6.61
N MET A 140 -1.00 9.88 -7.33
CA MET A 140 -0.97 9.98 -8.80
C MET A 140 -2.33 9.86 -9.51
N HIS A 141 -3.44 9.81 -8.76
CA HIS A 141 -4.80 9.85 -9.28
C HIS A 141 -5.36 11.28 -9.18
N ASP A 142 -5.37 11.85 -7.97
CA ASP A 142 -5.86 13.20 -7.69
C ASP A 142 -4.73 14.24 -7.85
N GLY A 143 -3.50 13.84 -7.52
CA GLY A 143 -2.27 14.57 -7.77
C GLY A 143 -1.67 14.34 -9.16
N THR A 144 -0.51 14.95 -9.42
CA THR A 144 0.25 14.64 -10.65
C THR A 144 1.15 13.43 -10.45
N VAL A 145 1.39 12.69 -11.55
CA VAL A 145 2.38 11.59 -11.56
C VAL A 145 3.76 12.06 -11.09
N GLN A 146 4.17 13.28 -11.44
CA GLN A 146 5.45 13.85 -10.98
C GLN A 146 5.50 14.05 -9.46
N GLN A 147 4.39 14.47 -8.84
CA GLN A 147 4.32 14.66 -7.39
C GLN A 147 4.43 13.32 -6.68
N GLY A 148 3.62 12.34 -7.05
CA GLY A 148 3.68 11.02 -6.43
C GLY A 148 5.04 10.32 -6.64
N ASP A 149 5.66 10.47 -7.83
CA ASP A 149 7.00 9.90 -8.08
C ASP A 149 8.07 10.53 -7.19
N ALA A 150 7.99 11.86 -7.00
CA ALA A 150 8.88 12.58 -6.08
C ALA A 150 8.61 12.21 -4.62
N TRP A 151 7.34 12.02 -4.23
CA TRP A 151 6.95 11.57 -2.90
C TRP A 151 7.48 10.18 -2.60
N LEU A 152 7.31 9.23 -3.52
CA LEU A 152 7.81 7.86 -3.37
C LEU A 152 9.32 7.87 -3.17
N LYS A 153 10.05 8.66 -3.98
CA LYS A 153 11.49 8.83 -3.83
C LYS A 153 11.87 9.44 -2.49
N ALA A 154 11.20 10.49 -2.04
CA ALA A 154 11.57 11.18 -0.82
C ALA A 154 11.30 10.34 0.43
N ASN A 155 10.21 9.56 0.43
CA ASN A 155 9.68 8.93 1.63
C ASN A 155 9.98 7.42 1.73
N ILE A 156 10.11 6.72 0.60
CA ILE A 156 10.29 5.26 0.56
C ILE A 156 11.71 4.85 0.15
N ASP A 157 12.40 5.59 -0.72
CA ASP A 157 13.81 5.31 -1.07
C ASP A 157 14.74 5.14 0.15
N PRO A 158 14.59 5.92 1.25
CA PRO A 158 15.39 5.70 2.46
C PRO A 158 15.27 4.29 3.06
N LEU A 159 14.13 3.61 2.89
CA LEU A 159 13.94 2.23 3.32
C LEU A 159 14.90 1.28 2.60
N LEU A 160 15.13 1.49 1.30
CA LEU A 160 16.01 0.65 0.47
C LEU A 160 17.48 0.72 0.91
N HIS A 161 17.83 1.72 1.72
CA HIS A 161 19.16 1.90 2.30
C HIS A 161 19.20 1.58 3.81
N ASN A 162 18.06 1.26 4.42
CA ASN A 162 17.97 0.94 5.84
C ASN A 162 18.47 -0.49 6.13
N PRO A 163 19.11 -0.77 7.28
CA PRO A 163 19.50 -2.13 7.67
C PRO A 163 18.34 -3.13 7.72
N TRP A 164 17.12 -2.67 8.05
CA TRP A 164 15.91 -3.50 8.01
C TRP A 164 15.67 -4.09 6.62
N PHE A 165 16.02 -3.36 5.55
CA PHE A 165 15.89 -3.86 4.18
C PHE A 165 17.17 -4.58 3.72
N THR A 166 18.32 -3.92 3.86
CA THR A 166 19.60 -4.34 3.26
C THR A 166 20.29 -5.51 3.98
N SER A 167 20.07 -5.65 5.29
CA SER A 167 20.79 -6.61 6.14
C SER A 167 19.88 -7.68 6.73
N ASN A 168 18.62 -7.77 6.27
CA ASN A 168 17.70 -8.79 6.72
C ASN A 168 18.09 -10.16 6.13
N ALA A 169 18.46 -11.09 7.02
CA ALA A 169 18.87 -12.43 6.61
C ALA A 169 17.75 -13.23 5.92
N ALA A 170 16.48 -12.91 6.20
CA ALA A 170 15.34 -13.51 5.51
C ALA A 170 15.08 -12.89 4.12
N GLY A 171 15.75 -11.77 3.80
CA GLY A 171 15.42 -10.92 2.67
C GLY A 171 14.25 -9.98 2.97
N ALA A 172 14.12 -8.95 2.14
CA ALA A 172 13.01 -8.02 2.13
C ALA A 172 12.70 -7.62 0.68
N ASP A 173 11.43 -7.47 0.37
CA ASP A 173 10.94 -7.03 -0.93
C ASP A 173 10.09 -5.77 -0.77
N LEU A 174 10.29 -4.80 -1.66
CA LEU A 174 9.40 -3.66 -1.86
C LEU A 174 8.63 -3.90 -3.16
N ILE A 175 7.31 -3.81 -3.09
CA ILE A 175 6.44 -3.81 -4.27
C ILE A 175 5.87 -2.39 -4.41
N VAL A 176 6.09 -1.77 -5.56
CA VAL A 176 5.46 -0.49 -5.95
C VAL A 176 4.47 -0.77 -7.06
N THR A 177 3.19 -0.49 -6.83
CA THR A 177 2.13 -0.68 -7.82
C THR A 177 1.00 0.34 -7.65
N MET A 178 -0.01 0.26 -8.52
CA MET A 178 -1.23 1.07 -8.46
C MET A 178 -2.42 0.14 -8.22
N ASP A 179 -3.48 0.66 -7.62
CA ASP A 179 -4.72 -0.06 -7.37
C ASP A 179 -5.51 -0.33 -8.68
N GLU A 180 -5.48 0.62 -9.60
CA GLU A 180 -6.17 0.54 -10.89
C GLU A 180 -5.61 1.48 -11.96
N HIS A 181 -6.17 1.42 -13.16
CA HIS A 181 -5.83 2.29 -14.28
C HIS A 181 -7.06 3.07 -14.79
N GLU A 182 -7.05 4.39 -14.63
CA GLU A 182 -8.18 5.29 -14.96
C GLU A 182 -8.77 5.10 -16.37
N ALA A 183 -7.92 4.88 -17.38
CA ALA A 183 -8.35 4.76 -18.78
C ALA A 183 -8.34 3.33 -19.34
N ASP A 184 -8.18 2.30 -18.50
CA ASP A 184 -8.12 0.90 -18.92
C ASP A 184 -8.92 0.03 -17.94
N ASN A 185 -9.90 -0.73 -18.45
CA ASN A 185 -10.71 -1.64 -17.64
C ASN A 185 -10.44 -3.12 -17.99
N THR A 186 -9.32 -3.41 -18.67
CA THR A 186 -8.91 -4.78 -18.98
C THR A 186 -8.79 -5.58 -17.69
N ASN A 187 -9.39 -6.77 -17.65
CA ASN A 187 -9.47 -7.62 -16.45
C ASN A 187 -10.13 -6.98 -15.21
N GLY A 188 -10.90 -5.90 -15.38
CA GLY A 188 -11.63 -5.24 -14.31
C GLY A 188 -11.04 -3.88 -13.96
N GLY A 189 -9.78 -3.84 -13.50
CA GLY A 189 -9.11 -2.60 -13.07
C GLY A 189 -7.98 -2.12 -13.98
N GLY A 190 -7.78 -2.76 -15.14
CA GLY A 190 -6.77 -2.35 -16.13
C GLY A 190 -5.35 -2.80 -15.80
N HIS A 191 -4.47 -2.66 -16.79
CA HIS A 191 -3.05 -2.95 -16.64
C HIS A 191 -2.34 -1.83 -15.87
N VAL A 192 -1.63 -2.18 -14.80
CA VAL A 192 -0.95 -1.23 -13.92
C VAL A 192 0.54 -1.55 -13.78
N PRO A 193 1.41 -0.55 -13.53
CA PRO A 193 2.81 -0.83 -13.27
C PRO A 193 2.96 -1.60 -11.96
N ALA A 194 3.86 -2.58 -11.94
CA ALA A 194 4.26 -3.28 -10.72
C ALA A 194 5.77 -3.55 -10.75
N VAL A 195 6.51 -2.91 -9.85
CA VAL A 195 7.96 -3.06 -9.72
C VAL A 195 8.27 -3.74 -8.40
N VAL A 196 9.11 -4.77 -8.44
CA VAL A 196 9.61 -5.47 -7.25
C VAL A 196 11.09 -5.19 -7.09
N VAL A 197 11.45 -4.61 -5.94
CA VAL A 197 12.84 -4.36 -5.51
C VAL A 197 13.16 -5.33 -4.39
N SER A 198 14.18 -6.18 -4.57
CA SER A 198 14.52 -7.24 -3.62
C SER A 198 15.91 -7.03 -3.01
N SER A 199 16.02 -7.09 -1.68
CA SER A 199 17.32 -6.97 -1.00
C SER A 199 18.24 -8.16 -1.24
N SER A 200 17.67 -9.33 -1.59
CA SER A 200 18.41 -10.56 -1.90
C SER A 200 18.98 -10.62 -3.31
N GLY A 201 18.81 -9.57 -4.13
CA GLY A 201 19.40 -9.47 -5.47
C GLY A 201 18.94 -10.53 -6.47
N ARG A 202 17.88 -11.29 -6.18
CA ARG A 202 17.32 -12.29 -7.12
C ARG A 202 16.63 -11.59 -8.27
N ARG A 203 17.38 -11.29 -9.32
CA ARG A 203 16.83 -11.16 -10.67
C ARG A 203 16.26 -12.53 -11.04
N LEU A 204 14.94 -12.64 -11.15
CA LEU A 204 14.31 -13.80 -11.77
C LEU A 204 14.79 -13.81 -13.24
N THR A 205 15.76 -14.66 -13.53
CA THR A 205 16.22 -14.98 -14.89
C THR A 205 15.28 -15.97 -15.54
#